data_AF-A0A4Y9U809-F1
#
_entry.id   AF-A0A4Y9U809-F1
#
_cell.length_a   1.000
_cell.length_b   1.000
_cell.length_c   1.000
_cell.angle_alpha   90.00
_cell.angle_beta   90.00
_cell.angle_gamma   90.00
#
_symmetry.space_group_name_H-M   'P 1'
#
loop_
_entity.id
_entity.type
_entity.pdbx_description
1 polymer ?
#
loop_
_entity_poly.entity_id
_entity_poly.type
_entity_poly.pdbx_seq_one_letter_code
_entity_poly.pdbx_strand_id
1 'polypeptide(L)' 'MRLSLHLLSGSVYIAVEGTAKLVRDKAAFEKHWTPDLDEWFEEGTDTPGLVLLEVKASRIKVWERNKERELILQRLPAAK' A
#
# COMPACT_ATOMS: atom_id res chain seq x y z
N MET A 1 9.07 7.46 5.92
CA MET A 1 8.60 6.82 7.17
C MET A 1 8.62 5.31 7.01
N ARG A 2 9.10 4.52 7.97
CA ARG A 2 8.98 3.05 7.90
C ARG A 2 7.62 2.61 8.43
N LEU A 3 6.98 1.65 7.78
CA LEU A 3 5.73 1.06 8.27
C LEU A 3 5.54 -0.38 7.78
N SER A 4 4.67 -1.09 8.49
CA SER A 4 4.26 -2.46 8.19
C SER A 4 2.75 -2.49 7.97
N LEU A 5 2.31 -2.96 6.81
CA LEU A 5 0.90 -3.20 6.50
C LEU A 5 0.58 -4.67 6.72
N HIS A 6 -0.51 -4.96 7.41
CA HIS A 6 -0.97 -6.31 7.69
C HIS A 6 -2.30 -6.55 6.99
N LEU A 7 -2.33 -7.51 6.07
CA LEU A 7 -3.48 -7.86 5.27
C LEU A 7 -3.94 -9.27 5.66
N LEU A 8 -5.24 -9.44 5.85
CA LEU A 8 -5.86 -10.72 6.15
C LEU A 8 -6.88 -11.04 5.07
N SER A 9 -6.77 -12.23 4.46
CA SER A 9 -7.76 -12.73 3.51
C SER A 9 -7.92 -14.24 3.68
N GLY A 10 -9.08 -14.66 4.20
CA GLY A 10 -9.34 -16.05 4.54
C GLY A 10 -8.29 -16.62 5.51
N SER A 11 -7.60 -17.68 5.11
CA SER A 11 -6.51 -18.32 5.87
C SER A 11 -5.11 -17.80 5.51
N VAL A 12 -5.01 -16.67 4.82
CA VAL A 12 -3.74 -16.05 4.41
C VAL A 12 -3.54 -14.76 5.17
N TYR A 13 -2.37 -14.63 5.79
CA TYR A 13 -1.90 -13.41 6.45
C TYR A 13 -0.65 -12.90 5.74
N ILE A 14 -0.62 -11.61 5.42
CA ILE A 14 0.49 -10.98 4.72
C ILE A 14 0.94 -9.75 5.52
N ALA A 15 2.22 -9.68 5.86
CA ALA A 15 2.87 -8.48 6.37
C ALA A 15 3.77 -7.88 5.28
N VAL A 16 3.56 -6.60 4.96
CA VAL A 16 4.36 -5.84 4.00
C VAL A 16 5.09 -4.74 4.74
N GLU A 17 6.40 -4.88 4.90
CA GLU A 17 7.27 -3.85 5.47
C GLU A 17 7.87 -3.00 4.35
N GLY A 18 7.89 -1.68 4.56
CA GLY A 18 8.42 -0.76 3.56
C GLY A 18 8.67 0.65 4.07
N THR A 19 9.08 1.50 3.14
CA THR A 19 9.15 2.95 3.37
C THR A 19 7.99 3.61 2.67
N ALA A 20 7.24 4.42 3.40
CA ALA A 20 6.17 5.23 2.88
C ALA A 20 6.52 6.72 2.82
N LYS A 21 5.88 7.39 1.87
CA LYS A 21 5.83 8.84 1.74
C LYS A 21 4.39 9.30 1.59
N LEU A 22 4.16 10.53 2.01
CA LEU A 22 2.90 11.22 1.79
C LEU A 22 2.93 11.85 0.40
N VAL A 23 1.86 11.67 -0.36
CA VAL A 23 1.63 12.26 -1.67
C VAL A 23 0.43 13.20 -1.56
N ARG A 24 0.61 14.44 -2.01
CA ARG A 24 -0.42 15.50 -2.02
C ARG A 24 -0.69 16.01 -3.44
N ASP A 25 -0.45 15.14 -4.41
CA ASP A 25 -0.61 15.44 -5.83
C ASP A 25 -2.00 15.00 -6.29
N LYS A 26 -2.77 15.93 -6.84
CA LYS A 26 -4.16 15.66 -7.24
C LYS A 26 -4.24 14.65 -8.38
N ALA A 27 -3.31 14.69 -9.34
CA ALA A 27 -3.28 13.73 -10.44
C ALA A 27 -3.02 12.30 -9.93
N ALA A 28 -2.20 12.13 -8.88
CA ALA A 28 -2.02 10.85 -8.21
C ALA A 28 -3.31 10.38 -7.50
N PHE A 29 -4.10 11.29 -6.92
CA PHE A 29 -5.39 10.93 -6.32
C PHE A 29 -6.35 10.43 -7.40
N GLU A 30 -6.54 11.20 -8.48
CA GLU A 30 -7.42 10.85 -9.60
C GLU A 30 -7.04 9.50 -10.22
N LYS A 31 -5.75 9.25 -10.40
CA LYS A 31 -5.23 7.99 -10.96
C LYS A 31 -5.54 6.77 -10.08
N HIS A 32 -5.54 6.93 -8.76
CA HIS A 32 -5.70 5.84 -7.80
C HIS A 32 -7.07 5.80 -7.12
N TRP A 33 -7.97 6.71 -7.50
CA TRP A 33 -9.33 6.75 -6.99
C TRP A 33 -10.14 5.54 -7.46
N THR A 34 -10.98 5.01 -6.58
CA THR A 34 -11.95 3.97 -6.91
C THR A 34 -13.32 4.41 -6.40
N PRO A 35 -14.43 4.09 -7.11
CA PRO A 35 -15.77 4.53 -6.70
C PRO A 35 -16.13 4.21 -5.24
N ASP A 36 -15.64 3.09 -4.70
CA ASP A 36 -15.88 2.69 -3.31
C ASP A 36 -15.31 3.70 -2.27
N LEU A 37 -14.40 4.59 -2.67
CA LEU A 37 -13.85 5.63 -1.79
C LEU A 37 -14.84 6.79 -1.56
N ASP A 38 -15.82 6.96 -2.44
CA ASP A 38 -16.82 8.03 -2.32
C ASP A 38 -17.68 7.88 -1.05
N GLU A 39 -17.79 6.66 -0.51
CA GLU A 39 -18.45 6.39 0.79
C GLU A 39 -17.73 7.05 1.98
N TRP A 40 -16.41 7.26 1.87
CA TRP A 40 -15.57 7.78 2.94
C TRP A 40 -15.15 9.24 2.71
N PHE A 41 -15.17 9.69 1.46
CA PHE A 41 -14.70 10.99 1.02
C PHE A 41 -15.73 11.62 0.08
N GLU A 42 -16.76 12.24 0.67
CA GLU A 42 -17.90 12.80 -0.07
C GLU A 42 -17.49 13.85 -1.12
N GLU A 43 -16.41 14.60 -0.86
CA GLU A 43 -15.85 15.61 -1.77
C GLU A 43 -14.85 15.01 -2.78
N GLY A 44 -14.73 13.68 -2.83
CA GLY A 44 -13.85 12.97 -3.75
C GLY A 44 -12.39 13.37 -3.58
N THR A 45 -11.68 13.51 -4.71
CA THR A 45 -10.27 13.95 -4.73
C THR A 45 -10.04 15.38 -4.24
N ASP A 46 -11.11 16.16 -4.08
CA ASP A 46 -11.07 17.53 -3.57
C ASP A 46 -11.25 17.61 -2.04
N THR A 47 -11.42 16.47 -1.36
CA THR A 47 -11.57 16.41 0.11
C THR A 47 -10.44 17.16 0.85
N PRO A 48 -10.76 18.14 1.70
CA PRO A 48 -9.77 18.91 2.45
C PRO A 48 -8.86 18.02 3.31
N GLY A 49 -7.55 18.19 3.15
CA GLY A 49 -6.56 17.45 3.93
C GLY A 49 -6.32 16.01 3.47
N LEU A 50 -6.90 15.58 2.35
CA LEU A 50 -6.66 14.28 1.74
C LEU A 50 -5.17 14.08 1.42
N VAL A 51 -4.68 12.88 1.74
CA VAL A 51 -3.29 12.47 1.47
C VAL A 51 -3.28 11.02 1.02
N LEU A 52 -2.50 10.74 -0.01
CA LEU A 52 -2.20 9.37 -0.45
C LEU A 52 -0.90 8.88 0.20
N LEU A 53 -0.92 7.66 0.71
CA LEU A 53 0.28 6.97 1.18
C LEU A 53 0.83 6.08 0.06
N GLU A 54 2.00 6.44 -0.48
CA GLU A 54 2.74 5.55 -1.37
C GLU A 54 3.72 4.72 -0.52
N VAL A 55 3.52 3.39 -0.49
CA VAL A 55 4.37 2.45 0.23
C VAL A 55 5.28 1.71 -0.74
N LYS A 56 6.59 1.92 -0.61
CA LYS A 56 7.60 1.11 -1.30
C LYS A 56 8.00 -0.07 -0.41
N ALA A 57 7.50 -1.25 -0.75
CA ALA A 57 7.81 -2.48 -0.04
C ALA A 57 9.31 -2.83 -0.13
N SER A 58 9.86 -3.28 0.99
CA SER A 58 11.22 -3.82 1.10
C SER A 58 11.24 -5.28 1.57
N ARG A 59 10.19 -5.72 2.25
CA ARG A 59 10.04 -7.08 2.75
C ARG A 59 8.58 -7.48 2.79
N ILE A 60 8.28 -8.70 2.40
CA ILE A 60 6.94 -9.28 2.46
C ILE A 60 7.04 -10.62 3.17
N LYS A 61 6.21 -10.82 4.19
CA LYS A 61 6.07 -12.08 4.90
C LYS A 61 4.65 -12.60 4.73
N VAL A 62 4.52 -13.86 4.33
CA VAL A 62 3.24 -14.51 4.05
C VAL A 62 3.12 -15.76 4.89
N TRP A 63 2.00 -15.89 5.58
CA TRP A 63 1.60 -17.07 6.32
C TRP A 63 0.33 -17.63 5.72
N GLU A 64 0.33 -18.93 5.44
CA GLU A 64 -0.81 -19.65 4.87
C GLU A 64 -0.91 -21.02 5.51
N ARG A 65 -1.94 -21.21 6.35
CA ARG A 65 -2.15 -22.43 7.14
C ARG A 65 -0.87 -22.80 7.93
N ASN A 66 -0.12 -23.79 7.42
CA ASN A 66 1.11 -24.33 8.03
C ASN A 66 2.38 -23.97 7.23
N LYS A 67 2.29 -23.00 6.31
CA LYS A 67 3.42 -22.56 5.46
C LYS A 67 3.74 -21.10 5.78
N GLU A 68 5.04 -20.81 5.82
CA GLU A 68 5.58 -19.46 5.91
C GLU A 68 6.49 -19.21 4.70
N ARG A 69 6.36 -18.04 4.08
CA ARG A 69 7.26 -17.56 3.03
C ARG A 69 7.68 -16.14 3.32
N GLU A 70 8.93 -15.83 3.04
CA GLU A 70 9.49 -14.48 3.19
C GLU A 70 10.18 -14.07 1.90
N LEU A 71 9.91 -12.84 1.47
CA LEU A 71 10.56 -12.21 0.33
C LEU A 71 11.23 -10.92 0.80
N ILE A 72 12.56 -10.88 0.68
CA ILE A 72 13.31 -9.64 0.80
C ILE A 72 13.43 -9.03 -0.59
N LEU A 73 12.78 -7.89 -0.78
CA LEU A 73 12.81 -7.17 -2.04
C LEU A 73 14.12 -6.38 -2.09
N GLN A 74 15.19 -7.06 -2.51
CA GLN A 74 16.39 -6.35 -2.95
C GLN A 74 16.00 -5.49 -4.13
N ARG A 75 16.55 -4.27 -4.20
CA ARG A 75 16.37 -3.38 -5.34
C ARG A 75 16.83 -4.14 -6.59
N LEU A 76 15.90 -4.68 -7.38
CA LEU A 76 16.21 -4.98 -8.77
C LEU A 76 16.71 -3.66 -9.36
N PRO A 77 17.92 -3.60 -9.94
CA PRO A 77 18.32 -2.42 -10.68
C PRO A 77 17.21 -2.12 -11.68
N ALA A 78 16.78 -0.86 -11.75
CA ALA A 78 15.70 -0.46 -12.66
C ALA A 78 16.02 -1.05 -14.03
N ALA A 79 15.12 -1.89 -14.55
CA ALA A 79 15.24 -2.39 -15.91
C ALA A 79 15.37 -1.15 -16.82
N LYS A 80 16.45 -1.12 -17.59
CA LYS A 80 16.80 -0.01 -18.48
C LYS A 80 15.74 0.15 -19.57
#